data_AF-A0A925CBW6-F1
#
_entry.id   AF-A0A925CBW6-F1
#
_cell.length_a   1.000
_cell.length_b   1.000
_cell.length_c   1.000
_cell.angle_alpha   90.00
_cell.angle_beta   90.00
_cell.angle_gamma   90.00
#
_symmetry.space_group_name_H-M   'P 1'
#
loop_
_entity.id
_entity.type
_entity.pdbx_description
1 polymer ?
#
loop_
_entity_poly.entity_id
_entity_poly.type
_entity_poly.pdbx_seq_one_letter_code
_entity_poly.pdbx_strand_id
1 'polypeptide(L)'
;MSATQWSFGDRIIHAKRPEWGVGVVTAAQTIQHEGQSAQRLTIRFDRAGLKTITTAMAELCPATDGPALAPEPTAENPEAGWLENLEGRSPEELLCRLPEAATDPFSTPAARLQATLNLFRFSDSGGSLLDWAAAQTGMKDPLSRFNRHELESHFKRFAFSRDDHLKALVMGIRKKDPALIAQAAKSAPPAAQQALRRLDGGR
;
A
#
# COMPACT_ATOMS: atom_id res chain seq x y z
N MET A 1 32.13 -9.37 -31.77
CA MET A 1 32.02 -9.28 -30.30
C MET A 1 30.57 -9.47 -29.96
N SER A 2 30.24 -10.58 -29.32
CA SER A 2 28.87 -11.04 -29.10
C SER A 2 28.09 -10.00 -28.31
N ALA A 3 27.00 -9.47 -28.88
CA ALA A 3 26.14 -8.52 -28.19
C ALA A 3 25.53 -9.25 -26.98
N THR A 4 25.91 -8.83 -25.77
CA THR A 4 25.25 -9.31 -24.55
C THR A 4 23.77 -8.97 -24.66
N GLN A 5 22.94 -10.00 -24.71
CA GLN A 5 21.49 -9.86 -24.77
C GLN A 5 20.96 -9.64 -23.36
N TRP A 6 20.33 -8.49 -23.14
CA TRP A 6 19.74 -8.11 -21.86
C TRP A 6 18.24 -8.41 -21.85
N SER A 7 17.75 -8.84 -20.69
CA SER A 7 16.35 -9.20 -20.43
C SER A 7 15.79 -8.38 -19.28
N PHE A 8 14.46 -8.42 -19.11
CA PHE A 8 13.81 -7.79 -17.97
C PHE A 8 14.37 -8.33 -16.64
N GLY A 9 14.70 -7.44 -15.71
CA GLY A 9 15.25 -7.77 -14.40
C GLY A 9 16.77 -7.76 -14.30
N ASP A 10 17.49 -7.68 -15.42
CA ASP A 10 18.95 -7.64 -15.41
C ASP A 10 19.47 -6.37 -14.73
N ARG A 11 20.49 -6.53 -13.88
CA ARG A 11 21.20 -5.43 -13.20
C ARG A 11 22.43 -5.03 -14.00
N ILE A 12 22.45 -3.76 -14.38
CA ILE A 12 23.48 -3.19 -15.25
C ILE A 12 24.01 -1.88 -14.70
N ILE A 13 25.25 -1.57 -15.03
CA ILE A 13 25.86 -0.27 -14.77
C ILE A 13 26.23 0.34 -16.12
N HIS A 14 25.99 1.65 -16.27
CA HIS A 14 26.39 2.37 -17.46
C HIS A 14 27.86 2.80 -17.32
N ALA A 15 28.78 2.22 -18.10
CA ALA A 15 30.22 2.42 -17.93
C ALA A 15 30.66 3.90 -18.05
N LYS A 16 30.04 4.65 -18.97
CA LYS A 16 30.34 6.08 -19.17
C LYS A 16 29.66 7.01 -18.16
N ARG A 17 28.72 6.50 -17.37
CA ARG A 17 27.96 7.28 -16.38
C ARG A 17 27.74 6.47 -15.10
N PRO A 18 28.82 6.12 -14.39
CA PRO A 18 28.73 5.34 -13.15
C PRO A 18 27.95 6.09 -12.06
N GLU A 19 27.85 7.42 -12.16
CA GLU A 19 27.08 8.25 -11.23
C GLU A 19 25.57 7.93 -11.21
N TRP A 20 25.05 7.30 -12.27
CA TRP A 20 23.67 6.82 -12.32
C TRP A 20 23.40 5.64 -11.38
N GLY A 21 24.45 4.97 -10.93
CA GLY A 21 24.37 3.79 -10.07
C GLY A 21 23.97 2.53 -10.82
N VAL A 22 23.56 1.52 -10.06
CA VAL A 22 23.03 0.27 -10.60
C VAL A 22 21.64 0.56 -11.18
N GLY A 23 21.37 -0.01 -12.35
CA GLY A 23 20.07 0.09 -13.00
C GLY A 23 19.48 -1.29 -13.28
N VAL A 24 18.16 -1.40 -13.16
CA VAL A 24 17.39 -2.60 -13.48
C VAL A 24 16.70 -2.41 -14.82
N VAL A 25 16.85 -3.36 -15.74
CA VAL A 25 16.16 -3.35 -17.02
C VAL A 25 14.66 -3.60 -16.81
N THR A 26 13.82 -2.62 -17.12
CA THR A 26 12.35 -2.69 -17.01
C THR A 26 11.67 -2.98 -18.34
N ALA A 27 12.37 -2.87 -19.46
CA ALA A 27 11.92 -3.34 -20.77
C ALA A 27 13.11 -3.56 -21.69
N ALA A 28 13.09 -4.62 -22.50
CA ALA A 28 14.09 -4.88 -23.53
C ALA A 28 13.38 -5.16 -24.86
N GLN A 29 13.66 -4.33 -25.87
CA GLN A 29 13.13 -4.50 -27.22
C GLN A 29 14.28 -4.71 -28.19
N THR A 30 14.28 -5.81 -28.94
CA THR A 30 15.24 -6.03 -30.01
C THR A 30 14.94 -5.08 -31.18
N ILE A 31 15.94 -4.31 -31.60
CA ILE A 31 15.86 -3.38 -32.72
C ILE A 31 16.98 -3.67 -33.72
N GLN A 32 16.78 -3.33 -34.98
CA GLN A 32 17.88 -3.26 -35.95
C GLN A 32 18.39 -1.82 -36.02
N HIS A 33 19.68 -1.61 -35.78
CA HIS A 33 20.33 -0.31 -35.86
C HIS A 33 21.52 -0.44 -36.82
N GLU A 34 21.50 0.32 -37.93
CA GLU A 34 22.55 0.32 -38.97
C GLU A 34 22.94 -1.09 -39.47
N GLY A 35 21.96 -1.98 -39.62
CA GLY A 35 22.16 -3.36 -40.12
C GLY A 35 22.67 -4.36 -39.07
N GLN A 36 22.86 -3.93 -37.82
CA GLN A 36 23.26 -4.79 -36.70
C GLN A 36 22.09 -4.98 -35.70
N SER A 37 21.98 -6.16 -35.09
CA SER A 37 20.98 -6.43 -34.05
C SER A 37 21.39 -5.75 -32.75
N ALA A 38 20.60 -4.78 -32.31
CA ALA A 38 20.76 -4.06 -31.04
C ALA A 38 19.50 -4.21 -30.18
N GLN A 39 19.52 -3.69 -28.96
CA GLN A 39 18.36 -3.64 -28.09
C GLN A 39 18.13 -2.21 -27.62
N ARG A 40 16.88 -1.78 -27.64
CA ARG A 40 16.41 -0.61 -26.89
C ARG A 40 15.98 -1.09 -25.51
N LEU A 41 16.74 -0.68 -24.51
CA LEU A 41 16.50 -0.99 -23.11
C LEU A 41 15.87 0.21 -22.42
N THR A 42 14.84 -0.04 -21.62
CA THR A 42 14.37 0.92 -20.62
C THR A 42 14.89 0.45 -19.28
N ILE A 43 15.64 1.31 -18.59
CA ILE A 43 16.43 0.96 -17.42
C ILE A 43 16.09 1.96 -16.32
N ARG A 44 15.71 1.46 -15.15
CA ARG A 44 15.53 2.30 -13.96
C ARG A 44 16.84 2.29 -13.17
N PHE A 45 17.58 3.39 -13.23
CA PHE A 45 18.79 3.63 -12.46
C PHE A 45 18.45 4.22 -11.08
N ASP A 46 19.12 3.76 -10.03
CA ASP A 46 18.87 4.20 -8.65
C ASP A 46 18.97 5.72 -8.47
N ARG A 47 19.94 6.36 -9.13
CA ARG A 47 20.23 7.79 -8.95
C ARG A 47 19.78 8.68 -10.11
N ALA A 48 19.41 8.10 -11.25
CA ALA A 48 19.06 8.84 -12.46
C ALA A 48 17.64 8.58 -12.97
N GLY A 49 16.88 7.70 -12.30
CA GLY A 49 15.53 7.34 -12.67
C GLY A 49 15.48 6.51 -13.96
N LEU A 50 14.35 6.58 -14.66
CA LEU A 50 14.11 5.81 -15.87
C LEU A 50 14.83 6.41 -17.08
N LYS A 51 15.70 5.63 -17.73
CA LYS A 51 16.44 6.00 -18.94
C LYS A 51 16.22 4.95 -20.03
N THR A 52 15.93 5.43 -21.24
CA THR A 52 15.89 4.57 -22.43
C THR A 52 17.22 4.67 -23.14
N ILE A 53 17.89 3.52 -23.30
CA ILE A 53 19.25 3.41 -23.81
C ILE A 53 19.29 2.34 -24.90
N THR A 54 20.05 2.58 -25.96
CA THR A 54 20.25 1.60 -27.03
C THR A 54 21.61 0.92 -26.87
N THR A 55 21.66 -0.41 -26.93
CA THR A 55 22.92 -1.18 -26.79
C THR A 55 23.92 -0.93 -27.92
N ALA A 56 23.48 -0.37 -29.05
CA ALA A 56 24.37 0.07 -30.14
C ALA A 56 25.25 1.27 -29.75
N MET A 57 24.84 2.08 -28.77
CA MET A 57 25.55 3.31 -28.38
C MET A 57 26.02 3.31 -26.93
N ALA A 58 25.71 2.27 -26.17
CA ALA A 58 25.95 2.21 -24.73
C ALA A 58 26.84 1.04 -24.32
N GLU A 59 27.89 1.37 -23.58
CA GLU A 59 28.78 0.40 -22.94
C GLU A 59 28.16 0.02 -21.59
N LEU A 60 27.43 -1.10 -21.58
CA LEU A 60 26.75 -1.63 -20.41
C LEU A 60 27.55 -2.79 -19.82
N CYS A 61 27.76 -2.77 -18.51
CA CYS A 61 28.46 -3.83 -17.78
C CYS A 61 27.49 -4.56 -16.85
N PRO A 62 27.56 -5.91 -16.76
CA PRO A 62 26.80 -6.66 -15.76
C PRO A 62 27.34 -6.34 -14.36
N ALA A 63 26.43 -6.10 -13.42
CA ALA A 63 26.80 -5.88 -12.02
C ALA A 63 27.04 -7.24 -11.32
N THR A 64 28.19 -7.87 -11.56
CA THR A 64 28.53 -9.17 -10.93
C THR A 64 29.43 -9.03 -9.69
N ASP A 65 28.90 -9.56 -8.58
CA ASP A 65 29.47 -10.05 -7.32
C ASP A 65 30.27 -9.12 -6.37
N GLY A 66 29.52 -8.58 -5.38
CA GLY A 66 29.92 -8.49 -3.97
C GLY A 66 28.96 -9.35 -3.14
N PRO A 67 29.37 -9.86 -1.96
CA PRO A 67 28.79 -11.05 -1.32
C PRO A 67 27.29 -10.90 -1.13
N ALA A 68 26.59 -12.03 -1.29
CA ALA A 68 25.18 -12.21 -0.94
C ALA A 68 24.95 -11.88 0.55
N LEU A 69 24.91 -10.59 0.86
CA LEU A 69 24.13 -10.06 1.95
C LEU A 69 22.69 -10.35 1.57
N ALA A 70 22.04 -11.14 2.42
CA ALA A 70 20.66 -11.54 2.32
C ALA A 70 19.82 -10.40 1.73
N PRO A 71 18.88 -10.69 0.81
CA PRO A 71 18.01 -9.67 0.28
C PRO A 71 17.38 -8.94 1.46
N GLU A 72 17.75 -7.67 1.67
CA GLU A 72 16.88 -6.77 2.39
C GLU A 72 15.55 -6.87 1.65
N PRO A 73 14.45 -7.21 2.34
CA PRO A 73 13.16 -7.34 1.70
C PRO A 73 12.68 -5.92 1.38
N THR A 74 13.16 -5.38 0.26
CA THR A 74 12.33 -4.57 -0.62
C THR A 74 11.27 -5.52 -1.16
N ALA A 75 10.34 -5.87 -0.28
CA ALA A 75 9.12 -6.55 -0.59
C ALA A 75 8.22 -5.58 -1.35
N GLU A 76 8.60 -5.24 -2.59
CA GLU A 76 7.66 -5.53 -3.68
C GLU A 76 7.61 -7.05 -3.70
N ASN A 77 6.80 -7.63 -2.82
CA ASN A 77 6.61 -9.04 -2.83
C ASN A 77 5.67 -9.28 -4.03
N PRO A 78 6.11 -9.89 -5.16
CA PRO A 78 5.15 -10.52 -6.04
C PRO A 78 4.39 -11.60 -5.25
N GLU A 79 4.94 -12.04 -4.10
CA GLU A 79 4.20 -12.80 -3.09
C GLU A 79 3.33 -11.96 -2.08
N ALA A 80 3.17 -10.65 -2.24
CA ALA A 80 2.08 -9.88 -1.60
C ALA A 80 1.02 -9.55 -2.66
N GLY A 81 1.49 -9.18 -3.85
CA GLY A 81 0.64 -8.99 -5.02
C GLY A 81 -0.09 -10.26 -5.48
N TRP A 82 0.49 -11.47 -5.41
CA TRP A 82 -0.26 -12.71 -5.69
C TRP A 82 -1.33 -13.00 -4.63
N LEU A 83 -1.14 -12.61 -3.35
CA LEU A 83 -2.07 -12.90 -2.26
C LEU A 83 -3.23 -11.90 -2.32
N GLU A 84 -2.91 -10.64 -2.62
CA GLU A 84 -3.87 -9.57 -2.93
C GLU A 84 -4.63 -9.83 -4.25
N ASN A 85 -3.98 -10.45 -5.26
CA ASN A 85 -4.65 -10.92 -6.47
C ASN A 85 -5.44 -12.23 -6.27
N LEU A 86 -5.04 -13.10 -5.32
CA LEU A 86 -5.76 -14.33 -4.97
C LEU A 86 -7.06 -14.05 -4.22
N GLU A 87 -7.10 -12.98 -3.43
CA GLU A 87 -8.35 -12.53 -2.81
C GLU A 87 -9.30 -11.87 -3.82
N GLY A 88 -8.82 -11.48 -5.02
CA GLY A 88 -9.66 -10.99 -6.12
C GLY A 88 -10.57 -9.80 -5.78
N ARG A 89 -10.30 -9.10 -4.66
CA ARG A 89 -11.19 -8.05 -4.17
C ARG A 89 -10.86 -6.75 -4.87
N SER A 90 -11.92 -6.10 -5.34
CA SER A 90 -11.80 -4.78 -5.93
C SER A 90 -11.32 -3.78 -4.84
N PRO A 91 -10.37 -2.87 -5.12
CA PRO A 91 -9.96 -1.83 -4.16
C PRO A 91 -11.14 -1.00 -3.62
N GLU A 92 -12.21 -0.92 -4.40
CA GLU A 92 -13.50 -0.32 -4.04
C GLU A 92 -14.17 -1.06 -2.86
N GLU A 93 -14.10 -2.41 -2.84
CA GLU A 93 -14.57 -3.23 -1.71
C GLU A 93 -13.69 -3.06 -0.49
N LEU A 94 -12.37 -2.99 -0.67
CA LEU A 94 -11.44 -2.78 0.44
C LEU A 94 -11.70 -1.44 1.13
N LEU A 95 -11.94 -0.38 0.37
CA LEU A 95 -12.28 0.95 0.89
C LEU A 95 -13.52 0.94 1.79
N CYS A 96 -14.51 0.10 1.51
CA CYS A 96 -15.76 0.09 2.28
C CYS A 96 -15.73 -0.88 3.48
N ARG A 97 -14.72 -1.76 3.57
CA ARG A 97 -14.66 -2.82 4.57
C ARG A 97 -14.02 -2.33 5.88
N LEU A 98 -14.48 -2.88 7.01
CA LEU A 98 -13.77 -2.70 8.28
C LEU A 98 -12.51 -3.58 8.34
N PRO A 99 -11.39 -3.06 8.89
CA PRO A 99 -10.17 -3.84 9.06
C PRO A 99 -10.39 -5.10 9.92
N GLU A 100 -9.63 -6.15 9.61
CA GLU A 100 -9.76 -7.45 10.28
C GLU A 100 -9.55 -7.36 11.80
N ALA A 101 -8.63 -6.51 12.25
CA ALA A 101 -8.40 -6.25 13.67
C ALA A 101 -9.65 -5.74 14.43
N ALA A 102 -10.62 -5.13 13.73
CA ALA A 102 -11.89 -4.68 14.31
C ALA A 102 -12.99 -5.76 14.25
N THR A 103 -12.93 -6.68 13.29
CA THR A 103 -14.00 -7.66 13.01
C THR A 103 -13.67 -9.09 13.42
N ASP A 104 -12.41 -9.41 13.72
CA ASP A 104 -11.95 -10.77 14.01
C ASP A 104 -12.72 -11.39 15.20
N PRO A 105 -13.46 -12.49 15.00
CA PRO A 105 -14.22 -13.15 16.07
C PRO A 105 -13.34 -13.70 17.19
N PHE A 106 -12.08 -14.06 16.91
CA PHE A 106 -11.14 -14.64 17.87
C PHE A 106 -10.42 -13.60 18.73
N SER A 107 -10.37 -12.35 18.26
CA SER A 107 -9.86 -11.22 19.04
C SER A 107 -10.73 -10.91 20.27
N THR A 108 -10.09 -10.45 21.34
CA THR A 108 -10.81 -10.06 22.56
C THR A 108 -11.75 -8.88 22.30
N PRO A 109 -12.87 -8.76 23.03
CA PRO A 109 -13.78 -7.62 22.87
C PRO A 109 -13.10 -6.27 23.10
N ALA A 110 -12.14 -6.20 24.03
CA ALA A 110 -11.36 -5.01 24.29
C ALA A 110 -10.45 -4.63 23.10
N ALA A 111 -9.76 -5.61 22.51
CA ALA A 111 -8.91 -5.39 21.33
C ALA A 111 -9.73 -4.92 20.12
N ARG A 112 -10.88 -5.56 19.84
CA ARG A 112 -11.79 -5.14 18.77
C ARG A 112 -12.34 -3.72 19.00
N LEU A 113 -12.69 -3.39 20.24
CA LEU A 113 -13.20 -2.07 20.59
C LEU A 113 -12.12 -1.01 20.35
N GLN A 114 -10.91 -1.25 20.84
CA GLN A 114 -9.78 -0.34 20.64
C GLN A 114 -9.44 -0.17 19.15
N ALA A 115 -9.40 -1.27 18.38
CA ALA A 115 -9.18 -1.22 16.95
C ALA A 115 -10.26 -0.39 16.23
N THR A 116 -11.54 -0.56 16.60
CA THR A 116 -12.65 0.22 16.05
C THR A 116 -12.54 1.71 16.42
N LEU A 117 -12.20 2.03 17.66
CA LEU A 117 -12.04 3.42 18.12
C LEU A 117 -10.87 4.13 17.42
N ASN A 118 -9.80 3.41 17.08
CA ASN A 118 -8.68 3.97 16.34
C ASN A 118 -9.07 4.40 14.91
N LEU A 119 -10.14 3.86 14.33
CA LEU A 119 -10.65 4.25 13.00
C LEU A 119 -11.29 5.65 12.99
N PHE A 120 -11.58 6.23 14.15
CA PHE A 120 -12.07 7.62 14.28
C PHE A 120 -10.95 8.66 14.13
N ARG A 121 -9.69 8.24 13.95
CA ARG A 121 -8.60 9.15 13.58
C ARG A 121 -8.76 9.71 12.17
N PHE A 122 -9.55 9.05 11.33
CA PHE A 122 -9.78 9.44 9.94
C PHE A 122 -11.04 10.31 9.81
N SER A 123 -10.99 11.28 8.88
CA SER A 123 -12.09 12.17 8.51
C SER A 123 -12.29 12.19 6.99
N ASP A 124 -13.43 12.72 6.55
CA ASP A 124 -13.79 12.93 5.15
C ASP A 124 -13.08 14.15 4.51
N SER A 125 -12.15 14.78 5.23
CA SER A 125 -11.59 16.07 4.85
C SER A 125 -10.06 16.03 4.65
N GLY A 126 -9.60 16.71 3.61
CA GLY A 126 -8.18 17.02 3.38
C GLY A 126 -7.29 15.78 3.27
N GLY A 127 -6.09 15.87 3.87
CA GLY A 127 -5.10 14.79 3.84
C GLY A 127 -5.52 13.53 4.59
N SER A 128 -6.40 13.66 5.59
CA SER A 128 -6.88 12.51 6.37
C SER A 128 -7.67 11.50 5.53
N LEU A 129 -8.36 11.96 4.48
CA LEU A 129 -9.08 11.11 3.56
C LEU A 129 -8.12 10.28 2.70
N LEU A 130 -6.99 10.88 2.28
CA LEU A 130 -5.96 10.19 1.51
C LEU A 130 -5.20 9.19 2.38
N ASP A 131 -4.85 9.58 3.62
CA ASP A 131 -4.21 8.70 4.59
C ASP A 131 -5.09 7.48 4.91
N TRP A 132 -6.40 7.69 5.01
CA TRP A 132 -7.36 6.60 5.18
C TRP A 132 -7.36 5.66 3.97
N ALA A 133 -7.50 6.20 2.77
CA ALA A 133 -7.55 5.38 1.56
C ALA A 133 -6.25 4.59 1.36
N ALA A 134 -5.09 5.20 1.63
CA ALA A 134 -3.79 4.54 1.61
C ALA A 134 -3.70 3.44 2.68
N ALA A 135 -4.12 3.72 3.92
CA ALA A 135 -4.12 2.73 5.00
C ALA A 135 -5.06 1.55 4.74
N GLN A 136 -6.15 1.77 4.02
CA GLN A 136 -7.18 0.77 3.75
C GLN A 136 -6.85 -0.11 2.52
N THR A 137 -6.12 0.43 1.54
CA THR A 137 -5.82 -0.23 0.27
C THR A 137 -4.36 -0.61 0.10
N GLY A 138 -3.47 -0.14 0.98
CA GLY A 138 -2.02 -0.29 0.82
C GLY A 138 -1.41 0.59 -0.29
N MET A 139 -2.21 1.39 -1.00
CA MET A 139 -1.74 2.21 -2.10
C MET A 139 -0.91 3.40 -1.61
N LYS A 140 0.22 3.65 -2.27
CA LYS A 140 1.06 4.82 -2.01
C LYS A 140 0.39 6.15 -2.42
N ASP A 141 -0.39 6.13 -3.49
CA ASP A 141 -1.17 7.29 -3.96
C ASP A 141 -2.59 6.86 -4.40
N PRO A 142 -3.61 7.05 -3.55
CA PRO A 142 -5.00 6.74 -3.88
C PRO A 142 -5.57 7.56 -5.04
N LEU A 143 -5.03 8.75 -5.32
CA LEU A 143 -5.54 9.63 -6.39
C LEU A 143 -5.18 9.14 -7.80
N SER A 144 -4.24 8.21 -7.91
CA SER A 144 -3.93 7.53 -9.17
C SER A 144 -5.07 6.63 -9.66
N ARG A 145 -5.97 6.19 -8.77
CA ARG A 145 -7.10 5.31 -9.11
C ARG A 145 -8.47 5.93 -8.86
N PHE A 146 -8.60 6.73 -7.80
CA PHE A 146 -9.87 7.33 -7.39
C PHE A 146 -9.81 8.85 -7.42
N ASN A 147 -10.90 9.48 -7.86
CA ASN A 147 -11.03 10.92 -7.66
C ASN A 147 -11.47 11.23 -6.22
N ARG A 148 -11.32 12.50 -5.81
CA ARG A 148 -11.62 12.92 -4.44
C ARG A 148 -13.08 12.68 -4.04
N HIS A 149 -14.04 12.90 -4.93
CA HIS A 149 -15.46 12.70 -4.62
C HIS A 149 -15.84 11.23 -4.45
N GLU A 150 -15.18 10.34 -5.20
CA GLU A 150 -15.31 8.89 -5.01
C GLU A 150 -14.80 8.49 -3.64
N LEU A 151 -13.61 8.96 -3.25
CA LEU A 151 -13.05 8.70 -1.93
C LEU A 151 -13.96 9.21 -0.81
N GLU A 152 -14.51 10.42 -0.93
CA GLU A 152 -15.49 10.97 0.02
C GLU A 152 -16.74 10.08 0.11
N SER A 153 -17.22 9.56 -1.02
CA SER A 153 -18.39 8.67 -1.07
C SER A 153 -18.11 7.30 -0.44
N HIS A 154 -16.94 6.73 -0.71
CA HIS A 154 -16.50 5.48 -0.07
C HIS A 154 -16.28 5.66 1.43
N PHE A 155 -15.67 6.77 1.84
CA PHE A 155 -15.46 7.08 3.25
C PHE A 155 -16.79 7.20 4.00
N LYS A 156 -17.81 7.82 3.42
CA LYS A 156 -19.15 7.89 4.04
C LYS A 156 -19.75 6.51 4.29
N ARG A 157 -19.61 5.59 3.33
CA ARG A 157 -20.07 4.19 3.48
C ARG A 157 -19.28 3.48 4.58
N PHE A 158 -17.96 3.61 4.55
CA PHE A 158 -17.08 3.07 5.59
C PHE A 158 -17.42 3.61 6.99
N ALA A 159 -17.62 4.92 7.12
CA ALA A 159 -17.96 5.57 8.38
C ALA A 159 -19.31 5.07 8.92
N PHE A 160 -20.30 4.90 8.05
CA PHE A 160 -21.57 4.28 8.43
C PHE A 160 -21.37 2.85 8.96
N SER A 161 -20.62 2.01 8.25
CA SER A 161 -20.33 0.64 8.69
C SER A 161 -19.53 0.60 10.00
N ARG A 162 -18.57 1.51 10.18
CA ARG A 162 -17.78 1.66 11.41
C ARG A 162 -18.68 2.01 12.60
N ASP A 163 -19.59 2.97 12.40
CA ASP A 163 -20.46 3.46 13.47
C ASP A 163 -21.50 2.41 13.86
N ASP A 164 -22.06 1.68 12.89
CA ASP A 164 -22.97 0.54 13.15
C ASP A 164 -22.26 -0.59 13.90
N HIS A 165 -21.05 -0.96 13.45
CA HIS A 165 -20.22 -1.97 14.14
C HIS A 165 -19.87 -1.55 15.56
N LEU A 166 -19.46 -0.29 15.77
CA LEU A 166 -19.19 0.24 17.11
C LEU A 166 -20.41 0.11 18.01
N LYS A 167 -21.60 0.48 17.51
CA LYS A 167 -22.85 0.36 18.26
C LYS A 167 -23.12 -1.09 18.66
N ALA A 168 -23.02 -2.03 17.72
CA ALA A 168 -23.21 -3.46 18.00
C ALA A 168 -22.21 -3.98 19.04
N LEU A 169 -20.93 -3.62 18.90
CA LEU A 169 -19.86 -4.05 19.78
C LEU A 169 -20.02 -3.47 21.20
N VAL A 170 -20.36 -2.19 21.32
CA VAL A 170 -20.62 -1.52 22.61
C VAL A 170 -21.82 -2.15 23.31
N MET A 171 -22.92 -2.43 22.59
CA MET A 171 -24.07 -3.13 23.16
C MET A 171 -23.71 -4.54 23.65
N GLY A 172 -22.87 -5.26 22.92
CA GLY A 172 -22.38 -6.58 23.30
C GLY A 172 -21.47 -6.56 24.53
N ILE A 173 -20.53 -5.61 24.57
CA ILE A 173 -19.60 -5.43 25.70
C ILE A 173 -20.37 -4.96 26.93
N ARG A 174 -21.29 -4.00 26.81
CA ARG A 174 -22.06 -3.46 27.94
C ARG A 174 -22.84 -4.52 28.71
N LYS A 175 -23.32 -5.58 28.03
CA LYS A 175 -24.00 -6.71 28.68
C LYS A 175 -23.06 -7.57 29.54
N LYS A 176 -21.76 -7.58 29.25
CA LYS A 176 -20.77 -8.44 29.90
C LYS A 176 -19.89 -7.66 30.88
N ASP A 177 -19.35 -6.53 30.44
CA ASP A 177 -18.44 -5.69 31.20
C ASP A 177 -18.51 -4.22 30.73
N PRO A 178 -19.30 -3.37 31.42
CA PRO A 178 -19.41 -1.95 31.08
C PRO A 178 -18.14 -1.14 31.41
N ALA A 179 -17.26 -1.63 32.30
CA ALA A 179 -16.05 -0.90 32.69
C ALA A 179 -15.03 -0.80 31.54
N LEU A 180 -15.01 -1.80 30.65
CA LEU A 180 -14.18 -1.80 29.45
C LEU A 180 -14.47 -0.62 28.52
N ILE A 181 -15.73 -0.20 28.41
CA ILE A 181 -16.12 0.93 27.55
C ILE A 181 -15.54 2.22 28.11
N ALA A 182 -15.66 2.43 29.43
CA ALA A 182 -15.13 3.60 30.11
C ALA A 182 -13.59 3.64 30.06
N GLN A 183 -12.93 2.49 30.15
CA GLN A 183 -11.47 2.40 30.03
C GLN A 183 -11.01 2.70 28.61
N ALA A 184 -11.64 2.09 27.60
CA ALA A 184 -11.32 2.31 26.19
C ALA A 184 -11.54 3.77 25.78
N ALA A 185 -12.59 4.43 26.31
CA ALA A 185 -12.87 5.84 26.05
C ALA A 185 -11.71 6.77 26.48
N LYS A 186 -11.00 6.46 27.56
CA LYS A 186 -9.89 7.31 28.06
C LYS A 186 -8.72 7.39 27.08
N SER A 187 -8.44 6.31 26.36
CA SER A 187 -7.35 6.23 25.37
C SER A 187 -7.81 6.54 23.95
N ALA A 188 -9.10 6.77 23.72
CA ALA A 188 -9.66 6.92 22.39
C ALA A 188 -9.51 8.36 21.83
N PRO A 189 -9.44 8.53 20.50
CA PRO A 189 -9.45 9.84 19.87
C PRO A 189 -10.70 10.66 20.26
N PRO A 190 -10.65 12.01 20.26
CA PRO A 190 -11.78 12.86 20.67
C PRO A 190 -13.09 12.56 19.91
N ALA A 191 -13.00 12.31 18.60
CA ALA A 191 -14.17 11.94 17.79
C ALA A 191 -14.80 10.61 18.24
N ALA A 192 -13.98 9.64 18.64
CA ALA A 192 -14.43 8.35 19.15
C ALA A 192 -15.08 8.49 20.54
N GLN A 193 -14.52 9.33 21.41
CA GLN A 193 -15.11 9.65 22.71
C GLN A 193 -16.48 10.28 22.56
N GLN A 194 -16.64 11.21 21.61
CA GLN A 194 -17.93 11.82 21.30
C GLN A 194 -18.94 10.78 20.79
N ALA A 195 -18.51 9.86 19.92
CA ALA A 195 -19.36 8.77 19.44
C ALA A 195 -19.83 7.86 20.58
N LEU A 196 -18.93 7.46 21.48
CA LEU A 196 -19.27 6.67 22.67
C LEU A 196 -20.27 7.42 23.58
N ARG A 197 -20.04 8.71 23.85
CA ARG A 197 -20.96 9.53 24.66
C ARG A 197 -22.36 9.62 24.06
N ARG A 198 -22.49 9.70 22.73
CA ARG A 198 -23.80 9.69 22.04
C ARG A 198 -24.52 8.36 22.23
N LEU A 199 -23.79 7.25 22.23
CA LEU A 199 -24.35 5.92 22.50
C LEU A 199 -24.78 5.75 23.96
N ASP A 200 -24.12 6.45 24.89
CA ASP A 200 -24.47 6.44 26.31
C ASP A 200 -25.65 7.37 26.64
N GLY A 201 -25.73 8.55 26.00
CA GLY A 201 -26.74 9.58 26.27
C GLY A 201 -28.07 9.41 25.53
N GLY A 202 -28.17 8.47 24.59
CA GLY A 202 -29.41 8.19 23.83
C GLY A 202 -30.43 7.34 24.59
N ARG A 203 -30.52 7.49 25.92
CA ARG A 203 -31.42 6.73 26.79
C ARG A 203 -32.44 7.66 27.44
#